data_AF-E3P966-F1
#
_entry.id   AF-E3P966-F1
#
_cell.length_a   1.000
_cell.length_b   1.000
_cell.length_c   1.000
_cell.angle_alpha   90.00
_cell.angle_beta   90.00
_cell.angle_gamma   90.00
#
_symmetry.space_group_name_H-M   'P 1'
#
loop_
_entity.id
_entity.type
_entity.pdbx_description
1 polymer ?
#
loop_
_entity_poly.entity_id
_entity_poly.type
_entity_poly.pdbx_seq_one_letter_code
_entity_poly.pdbx_strand_id
1 'polypeptide(L)'
;LGAEANALSEQPNGWHNSCSTIVAANSLVAIKKLVFDEKKYTLEKLQEALFANWEGYEEMRLDFKKAPKWGNDDAYADEFIKYFFEEIIGGEMRKITNYSGGPVLPTGQAVGVYMEVGSRTGPTPDGRFGGEAADDGGISPYMGTDKKGPTAVLLSVAK
;
A
#
# COMPACT_ATOMS: atom_id res chain seq x y z
N LEU A 1 -15.56 -13.60 -38.00
CA LEU A 1 -15.80 -12.14 -38.00
C LEU A 1 -14.96 -11.37 -39.03
N GLY A 2 -13.84 -11.91 -39.53
CA GLY A 2 -13.10 -11.27 -40.63
C GLY A 2 -12.37 -9.97 -40.24
N ALA A 3 -12.06 -9.78 -38.95
CA ALA A 3 -11.37 -8.61 -38.42
C ALA A 3 -10.02 -9.00 -37.78
N GLU A 4 -9.09 -8.06 -37.70
CA GLU A 4 -7.78 -8.24 -37.05
C GLU A 4 -7.94 -8.33 -35.51
N ALA A 5 -7.08 -9.12 -34.86
CA ALA A 5 -7.24 -9.53 -33.46
C ALA A 5 -7.11 -8.38 -32.45
N ASN A 6 -6.31 -7.36 -32.73
CA ASN A 6 -6.13 -6.18 -31.87
C ASN A 6 -7.12 -5.05 -32.21
N ALA A 7 -7.71 -5.08 -33.40
CA ALA A 7 -8.76 -4.14 -33.82
C ALA A 7 -10.15 -4.53 -33.29
N LEU A 8 -10.48 -5.82 -33.28
CA LEU A 8 -11.77 -6.30 -32.79
C LEU A 8 -11.71 -6.55 -31.28
N SER A 9 -12.45 -5.76 -30.49
CA SER A 9 -12.55 -5.91 -29.04
C SER A 9 -14.00 -6.08 -28.61
N GLU A 10 -14.50 -7.32 -28.68
CA GLU A 10 -15.92 -7.63 -28.38
C GLU A 10 -16.22 -7.66 -26.87
N GLN A 11 -15.21 -7.93 -26.04
CA GLN A 11 -15.34 -8.01 -24.59
C GLN A 11 -14.32 -7.05 -23.93
N PRO A 12 -14.77 -5.97 -23.29
CA PRO A 12 -13.90 -5.11 -22.50
C PRO A 12 -13.36 -5.85 -21.28
N ASN A 13 -12.08 -5.62 -20.99
CA ASN A 13 -11.42 -6.16 -19.79
C ASN A 13 -10.24 -5.26 -19.41
N GLY A 14 -10.50 -4.01 -19.00
CA GLY A 14 -9.47 -3.06 -18.61
C GLY A 14 -9.01 -3.27 -17.16
N TRP A 15 -7.72 -3.50 -16.94
CA TRP A 15 -7.15 -3.49 -15.59
C TRP A 15 -5.73 -2.94 -15.57
N HIS A 16 -5.26 -2.56 -14.37
CA HIS A 16 -3.86 -2.26 -14.13
C HIS A 16 -3.41 -2.80 -12.77
N ASN A 17 -2.12 -3.06 -12.62
CA ASN A 17 -1.59 -3.63 -11.38
C ASN A 17 -1.26 -2.51 -10.39
N SER A 18 -1.78 -2.62 -9.17
CA SER A 18 -1.28 -1.85 -8.03
C SER A 18 -0.26 -2.70 -7.29
N CYS A 19 0.96 -2.18 -7.15
CA CYS A 19 2.09 -2.82 -6.45
C CYS A 19 2.48 -1.97 -5.23
N SER A 20 3.17 -2.56 -4.25
CA SER A 20 3.65 -1.87 -3.04
C SER A 20 2.54 -1.13 -2.26
N THR A 21 1.31 -1.65 -2.34
CA THR A 21 0.11 -0.92 -1.88
C THR A 21 0.06 -0.88 -0.36
N ILE A 22 0.45 -1.97 0.30
CA ILE A 22 0.40 -2.06 1.76
C ILE A 22 1.54 -1.28 2.44
N VAL A 23 2.71 -1.12 1.80
CA VAL A 23 3.73 -0.15 2.27
C VAL A 23 3.16 1.27 2.29
N ALA A 24 2.51 1.69 1.21
CA ALA A 24 1.89 3.02 1.12
C ALA A 24 0.78 3.17 2.19
N ALA A 25 -0.11 2.18 2.29
CA ALA A 25 -1.25 2.20 3.20
C ALA A 25 -0.79 2.23 4.67
N ASN A 26 0.14 1.35 5.08
CA ASN A 26 0.72 1.34 6.43
C ASN A 26 1.47 2.64 6.76
N SER A 27 2.13 3.25 5.76
CA SER A 27 2.81 4.54 5.94
C SER A 27 1.82 5.66 6.23
N LEU A 28 0.70 5.72 5.50
CA LEU A 28 -0.36 6.70 5.72
C LEU A 28 -1.04 6.52 7.09
N VAL A 29 -1.30 5.27 7.50
CA VAL A 29 -1.84 4.95 8.84
C VAL A 29 -0.90 5.46 9.94
N ALA A 30 0.41 5.24 9.81
CA ALA A 30 1.40 5.67 10.77
C ALA A 30 1.55 7.20 10.82
N ILE A 31 1.56 7.87 9.66
CA ILE A 31 1.55 9.33 9.56
C ILE A 31 0.30 9.89 10.25
N LYS A 32 -0.89 9.37 9.92
CA LYS A 32 -2.16 9.81 10.51
C LYS A 32 -2.08 9.73 12.04
N LYS A 33 -1.61 8.59 12.57
CA LYS A 33 -1.55 8.38 14.02
C LYS A 33 -0.54 9.30 14.69
N LEU A 34 0.72 9.23 14.27
CA LEU A 34 1.82 9.82 15.03
C LEU A 34 2.03 11.31 14.75
N VAL A 35 1.62 11.79 13.57
CA VAL A 35 1.80 13.18 13.17
C VAL A 35 0.53 14.00 13.36
N PHE A 36 -0.62 13.47 12.96
CA PHE A 36 -1.87 14.24 12.96
C PHE A 36 -2.73 14.03 14.22
N ASP A 37 -2.98 12.78 14.59
CA ASP A 37 -3.85 12.45 15.72
C ASP A 37 -3.14 12.69 17.07
N GLU A 38 -1.94 12.13 17.24
CA GLU A 38 -1.17 12.21 18.48
C GLU A 38 -0.21 13.40 18.52
N LYS A 39 0.14 13.97 17.36
CA LYS A 39 1.11 15.07 17.22
C LYS A 39 2.43 14.81 17.94
N LYS A 40 2.84 13.54 18.00
CA LYS A 40 4.11 13.10 18.62
C LYS A 40 5.31 13.60 17.80
N TYR A 41 5.15 13.68 16.49
CA TYR A 41 6.14 14.23 15.56
C TYR A 41 5.49 15.24 14.62
N THR A 42 6.29 16.12 14.03
CA THR A 42 5.85 16.95 12.89
C THR A 42 6.23 16.29 11.57
N LEU A 43 5.62 16.74 10.46
CA LEU A 43 6.00 16.25 9.13
C LEU A 43 7.45 16.59 8.78
N GLU A 44 7.92 17.77 9.18
CA GLU A 44 9.32 18.20 8.97
C GLU A 44 10.27 17.26 9.70
N LYS A 45 9.92 16.86 10.94
CA LYS A 45 10.77 15.97 11.74
C LYS A 45 10.78 14.54 11.20
N LEU A 46 9.63 14.05 10.70
CA LEU A 46 9.57 12.79 9.97
C LEU A 46 10.41 12.87 8.68
N GLN A 47 10.31 13.96 7.93
CA GLN A 47 11.09 14.15 6.70
C GLN A 47 12.59 14.09 6.98
N GLU A 48 13.08 14.82 7.98
CA GLU A 48 14.50 14.74 8.41
C GLU A 48 14.93 13.29 8.68
N ALA A 49 14.11 12.53 9.42
CA ALA A 49 14.40 11.13 9.73
C ALA A 49 14.43 10.24 8.49
N LEU A 50 13.53 10.46 7.52
CA LEU A 50 13.53 9.75 6.24
C LEU A 50 14.77 10.10 5.40
N PHE A 51 15.15 11.38 5.29
CA PHE A 51 16.36 11.76 4.55
C PHE A 51 17.64 11.22 5.19
N ALA A 52 17.64 10.98 6.50
CA ALA A 52 18.72 10.31 7.23
C ALA A 52 18.66 8.78 7.15
N ASN A 53 17.74 8.17 6.39
CA ASN A 53 17.52 6.72 6.41
C ASN A 53 17.35 6.15 7.83
N TRP A 54 16.67 6.91 8.68
CA TRP A 54 16.49 6.67 10.12
C TRP A 54 17.77 6.68 10.97
N GLU A 55 18.94 7.03 10.42
CA GLU A 55 20.18 7.16 11.18
C GLU A 55 20.06 8.29 12.22
N GLY A 56 20.29 7.96 13.50
CA GLY A 56 20.06 8.88 14.62
C GLY A 56 18.59 9.04 15.03
N TYR A 57 17.66 8.32 14.38
CA TYR A 57 16.20 8.41 14.58
C TYR A 57 15.55 7.05 14.89
N GLU A 58 16.30 6.09 15.43
CA GLU A 58 15.81 4.73 15.64
C GLU A 58 14.57 4.64 16.55
N GLU A 59 14.49 5.48 17.60
CA GLU A 59 13.31 5.54 18.46
C GLU A 59 12.06 5.91 17.64
N MET A 60 12.17 6.95 16.82
CA MET A 60 11.08 7.38 15.94
C MET A 60 10.74 6.29 14.93
N ARG A 61 11.73 5.65 14.29
CA ARG A 61 11.50 4.54 13.35
C ARG A 61 10.73 3.41 14.03
N LEU A 62 11.10 3.05 15.26
CA LEU A 62 10.42 2.00 16.02
C LEU A 62 8.98 2.38 16.38
N ASP A 63 8.71 3.65 16.66
CA ASP A 63 7.33 4.12 16.86
C ASP A 63 6.49 4.00 15.58
N PHE A 64 7.02 4.43 14.43
CA PHE A 64 6.37 4.27 13.13
C PHE A 64 6.20 2.78 12.75
N LYS A 65 7.19 1.93 13.06
CA LYS A 65 7.12 0.47 12.85
C LYS A 65 6.05 -0.20 13.71
N LYS A 66 5.84 0.29 14.94
CA LYS A 66 4.84 -0.23 15.91
C LYS A 66 3.46 0.38 15.75
N ALA A 67 3.30 1.47 15.00
CA ALA A 67 1.97 2.00 14.66
C ALA A 67 1.10 0.91 14.01
N PRO A 68 -0.24 0.95 14.11
CA PRO A 68 -1.14 -0.06 13.56
C PRO A 68 -0.80 -0.43 12.10
N LYS A 69 -0.94 -1.72 11.76
CA LYS A 69 -0.58 -2.30 10.46
C LYS A 69 -1.69 -3.20 9.94
N TRP A 70 -1.84 -3.22 8.62
CA TRP A 70 -2.72 -4.14 7.90
C TRP A 70 -2.54 -5.61 8.33
N GLY A 71 -3.63 -6.38 8.33
CA GLY A 71 -3.58 -7.83 8.58
C GLY A 71 -3.70 -8.23 10.05
N ASN A 72 -4.15 -7.32 10.91
CA ASN A 72 -4.24 -7.54 12.35
C ASN A 72 -5.66 -7.43 12.90
N ASP A 73 -6.69 -7.38 12.05
CA ASP A 73 -8.05 -7.02 12.42
C ASP A 73 -8.06 -5.83 13.39
N ASP A 74 -7.38 -4.76 12.98
CA ASP A 74 -7.22 -3.54 13.76
C ASP A 74 -8.08 -2.46 13.12
N ALA A 75 -9.15 -2.04 13.81
CA ALA A 75 -10.11 -1.10 13.25
C ALA A 75 -9.48 0.26 12.86
N TYR A 76 -8.40 0.68 13.53
CA TYR A 76 -7.75 1.95 13.19
C TYR A 76 -7.01 1.84 11.86
N ALA A 77 -6.28 0.75 11.63
CA ALA A 77 -5.61 0.50 10.35
C ALA A 77 -6.61 0.14 9.27
N ASP A 78 -7.46 -0.86 9.51
CA ASP A 78 -8.27 -1.50 8.48
C ASP A 78 -9.30 -0.55 7.88
N GLU A 79 -9.96 0.31 8.66
CA GLU A 79 -10.95 1.25 8.13
C GLU A 79 -10.30 2.30 7.22
N PHE A 80 -9.11 2.79 7.58
CA PHE A 80 -8.37 3.73 6.74
C PHE A 80 -7.85 3.06 5.46
N ILE A 81 -7.34 1.84 5.59
CA ILE A 81 -6.79 1.08 4.46
C ILE A 81 -7.92 0.67 3.51
N LYS A 82 -9.08 0.25 4.01
CA LYS A 82 -10.28 0.02 3.21
C LYS A 82 -10.65 1.24 2.37
N TYR A 83 -10.75 2.42 2.99
CA TYR A 83 -10.98 3.68 2.26
C TYR A 83 -9.91 3.91 1.18
N PHE A 84 -8.63 3.67 1.49
CA PHE A 84 -7.56 3.82 0.51
C PHE A 84 -7.70 2.88 -0.70
N PHE A 85 -8.08 1.61 -0.47
CA PHE A 85 -8.34 0.65 -1.55
C PHE A 85 -9.58 1.03 -2.38
N GLU A 86 -10.70 1.32 -1.73
CA GLU A 86 -11.99 1.54 -2.40
C GLU A 86 -12.04 2.88 -3.13
N GLU A 87 -11.67 3.97 -2.46
CA GLU A 87 -11.87 5.33 -2.98
C GLU A 87 -10.69 5.79 -3.83
N ILE A 88 -9.46 5.46 -3.43
CA ILE A 88 -8.27 5.94 -4.13
C ILE A 88 -7.80 4.94 -5.19
N ILE A 89 -7.38 3.75 -4.78
CA ILE A 89 -6.81 2.78 -5.72
C ILE A 89 -7.85 2.30 -6.74
N GLY A 90 -9.02 1.90 -6.27
CA GLY A 90 -10.14 1.47 -7.12
C GLY A 90 -10.91 2.63 -7.71
N GLY A 91 -11.38 3.55 -6.87
CA GLY A 91 -12.29 4.63 -7.25
C GLY A 91 -11.70 5.56 -8.30
N GLU A 92 -10.44 5.98 -8.16
CA GLU A 92 -9.80 6.85 -9.15
C GLU A 92 -9.46 6.11 -10.45
N MET A 93 -8.95 4.88 -10.37
CA MET A 93 -8.61 4.09 -11.56
C MET A 93 -9.85 3.81 -12.41
N ARG A 94 -10.99 3.52 -11.76
CA ARG A 94 -12.28 3.23 -12.41
C ARG A 94 -12.80 4.36 -13.29
N LYS A 95 -12.36 5.61 -13.06
CA LYS A 95 -12.76 6.78 -13.88
C LYS A 95 -12.17 6.72 -15.30
N ILE A 96 -11.15 5.90 -15.52
CA ILE A 96 -10.49 5.74 -16.82
C ILE A 96 -11.26 4.73 -17.68
N THR A 97 -11.51 5.08 -18.93
CA THR A 97 -12.07 4.19 -19.96
C THR A 97 -10.94 3.77 -20.92
N ASN A 98 -10.82 2.46 -21.20
CA ASN A 98 -9.78 1.94 -22.10
C ASN A 98 -10.25 1.89 -23.57
N TYR A 99 -9.39 1.39 -24.46
CA TYR A 99 -9.68 1.22 -25.89
C TYR A 99 -10.99 0.46 -26.16
N SER A 100 -11.27 -0.57 -25.37
CA SER A 100 -12.47 -1.41 -25.50
C SER A 100 -13.75 -0.74 -24.98
N GLY A 101 -13.69 0.51 -24.49
CA GLY A 101 -14.85 1.24 -23.97
C GLY A 101 -15.30 0.82 -22.57
N GLY A 102 -14.53 -0.02 -21.87
CA GLY A 102 -14.79 -0.43 -20.49
C GLY A 102 -13.94 0.35 -19.48
N PRO A 103 -14.30 0.30 -18.18
CA PRO A 103 -13.49 0.91 -17.13
C PRO A 103 -12.16 0.17 -16.94
N VAL A 104 -11.19 0.85 -16.34
CA VAL A 104 -9.95 0.23 -15.84
C VAL A 104 -10.06 0.03 -14.33
N LEU A 105 -9.86 -1.20 -13.85
CA LEU A 105 -9.90 -1.52 -12.42
C LEU A 105 -8.55 -2.02 -11.90
N PRO A 106 -8.25 -1.88 -10.61
CA PRO A 106 -7.00 -2.38 -10.05
C PRO A 106 -7.04 -3.91 -9.91
N THR A 107 -5.93 -4.54 -10.26
CA THR A 107 -5.63 -5.94 -9.96
C THR A 107 -4.40 -5.96 -9.05
N GLY A 108 -4.61 -5.97 -7.74
CA GLY A 108 -3.51 -5.95 -6.77
C GLY A 108 -2.63 -7.19 -6.87
N GLN A 109 -1.34 -7.00 -7.10
CA GLN A 109 -0.34 -8.07 -7.14
C GLN A 109 1.08 -7.49 -7.00
N ALA A 110 2.09 -8.35 -6.90
CA ALA A 110 3.46 -7.91 -6.74
C ALA A 110 4.47 -8.59 -7.68
N VAL A 111 4.32 -9.89 -7.97
CA VAL A 111 5.32 -10.68 -8.72
C VAL A 111 6.70 -10.51 -8.04
N GLY A 112 7.79 -10.30 -8.78
CA GLY A 112 9.08 -9.86 -8.23
C GLY A 112 9.24 -8.34 -8.14
N VAL A 113 8.22 -7.57 -8.55
CA VAL A 113 8.28 -6.10 -8.64
C VAL A 113 8.40 -5.48 -7.25
N TYR A 114 7.87 -6.09 -6.19
CA TYR A 114 8.03 -5.55 -4.82
C TYR A 114 9.49 -5.54 -4.34
N MET A 115 10.33 -6.46 -4.82
CA MET A 115 11.77 -6.45 -4.53
C MET A 115 12.46 -5.33 -5.31
N GLU A 116 12.14 -5.22 -6.60
CA GLU A 116 12.74 -4.27 -7.55
C GLU A 116 12.30 -2.82 -7.33
N VAL A 117 11.05 -2.60 -6.91
CA VAL A 117 10.55 -1.29 -6.50
C VAL A 117 11.06 -0.98 -5.11
N GLY A 118 11.07 -1.95 -4.20
CA GLY A 118 11.64 -1.80 -2.86
C GLY A 118 13.10 -1.30 -2.90
N SER A 119 13.95 -1.92 -3.73
CA SER A 119 15.35 -1.54 -3.92
C SER A 119 15.55 -0.13 -4.49
N ARG A 120 14.51 0.44 -5.14
CA ARG A 120 14.49 1.80 -5.71
C ARG A 120 13.67 2.78 -4.87
N THR A 121 13.12 2.34 -3.74
CA THR A 121 12.31 3.16 -2.83
C THR A 121 13.14 3.51 -1.60
N GLY A 122 13.10 4.79 -1.22
CA GLY A 122 13.69 5.26 0.03
C GLY A 122 13.04 4.66 1.28
N PRO A 123 13.50 5.08 2.47
CA PRO A 123 12.83 4.75 3.72
C PRO A 123 11.39 5.28 3.70
N THR A 124 10.47 4.56 4.36
CA THR A 124 9.05 4.91 4.37
C THR A 124 8.49 4.97 5.80
N PRO A 125 7.44 5.78 6.05
CA PRO A 125 6.82 5.92 7.38
C PRO A 125 6.19 4.63 7.94
N ASP A 126 6.13 3.51 7.22
CA ASP A 126 5.84 2.20 7.81
C ASP A 126 7.03 1.61 8.59
N GLY A 127 8.17 2.32 8.63
CA GLY A 127 9.37 2.00 9.39
C GLY A 127 10.41 1.19 8.62
N ARG A 128 10.26 1.07 7.29
CA ARG A 128 11.28 0.47 6.41
C ARG A 128 12.49 1.39 6.25
N PHE A 129 13.66 0.77 6.13
CA PHE A 129 14.86 1.43 5.62
C PHE A 129 14.81 1.53 4.08
N GLY A 130 15.58 2.46 3.53
CA GLY A 130 15.75 2.60 2.09
C GLY A 130 16.33 1.34 1.46
N GLY A 131 15.72 0.91 0.36
CA GLY A 131 16.13 -0.28 -0.39
C GLY A 131 15.56 -1.60 0.13
N GLU A 132 14.84 -1.64 1.24
CA GLU A 132 14.18 -2.88 1.71
C GLU A 132 13.09 -3.34 0.73
N ALA A 133 12.65 -4.60 0.79
CA ALA A 133 11.54 -5.05 -0.04
C ALA A 133 10.21 -4.35 0.35
N ALA A 134 9.27 -4.21 -0.60
CA ALA A 134 7.90 -3.80 -0.31
C ALA A 134 7.01 -5.00 0.10
N ASP A 135 5.69 -4.81 0.16
CA ASP A 135 4.71 -5.89 0.40
C ASP A 135 4.65 -6.89 -0.76
N ASP A 136 4.54 -8.18 -0.44
CA ASP A 136 4.68 -9.31 -1.37
C ASP A 136 3.45 -9.62 -2.25
N GLY A 137 2.36 -8.87 -2.08
CA GLY A 137 1.10 -9.13 -2.76
C GLY A 137 0.23 -7.88 -2.88
N GLY A 138 -0.94 -8.03 -3.51
CA GLY A 138 -1.88 -6.91 -3.68
C GLY A 138 -2.56 -6.47 -2.38
N ILE A 139 -2.69 -7.40 -1.43
CA ILE A 139 -3.42 -7.19 -0.16
C ILE A 139 -2.82 -8.02 1.00
N SER A 140 -1.59 -8.52 0.83
CA SER A 140 -0.87 -9.23 1.91
C SER A 140 -0.49 -8.26 3.03
N PRO A 141 -0.54 -8.65 4.31
CA PRO A 141 0.16 -7.92 5.37
C PRO A 141 1.64 -7.78 5.00
N TYR A 142 2.26 -6.63 5.31
CA TYR A 142 3.70 -6.50 5.09
C TYR A 142 4.44 -7.54 5.94
N MET A 143 5.48 -8.19 5.39
CA MET A 143 6.15 -9.31 6.03
C MET A 143 6.48 -9.06 7.51
N GLY A 144 5.96 -9.93 8.38
CA GLY A 144 6.22 -9.87 9.81
C GLY A 144 5.55 -8.70 10.53
N THR A 145 4.48 -8.11 9.98
CA THR A 145 3.64 -7.09 10.68
C THR A 145 2.29 -7.63 11.15
N ASP A 146 1.87 -8.77 10.63
CA ASP A 146 0.75 -9.58 11.10
C ASP A 146 1.13 -10.33 12.38
N LYS A 147 0.58 -9.90 13.51
CA LYS A 147 0.87 -10.40 14.86
C LYS A 147 -0.32 -11.05 15.56
N LYS A 148 -1.51 -11.01 14.96
CA LYS A 148 -2.75 -11.57 15.52
C LYS A 148 -3.19 -12.91 14.89
N GLY A 149 -2.31 -13.54 14.11
CA GLY A 149 -2.54 -14.86 13.53
C GLY A 149 -3.40 -14.86 12.26
N PRO A 150 -3.57 -16.04 11.63
CA PRO A 150 -4.08 -16.15 10.26
C PRO A 150 -5.55 -15.72 10.10
N THR A 151 -6.40 -15.91 11.12
CA THR A 151 -7.80 -15.48 11.05
C THR A 151 -7.95 -13.96 11.10
N ALA A 152 -7.08 -13.25 11.82
CA ALA A 152 -7.06 -11.79 11.82
C ALA A 152 -6.67 -11.24 10.43
N VAL A 153 -5.76 -11.91 9.72
CA VAL A 153 -5.42 -11.58 8.33
C VAL A 153 -6.65 -11.73 7.43
N LEU A 154 -7.38 -12.85 7.53
CA LEU A 154 -8.61 -13.05 6.75
C LEU A 154 -9.67 -11.99 7.05
N LEU A 155 -9.83 -11.59 8.32
CA LEU A 155 -10.79 -10.56 8.73
C LEU A 155 -10.42 -9.17 8.22
N SER A 156 -9.14 -8.79 8.22
CA SER A 156 -8.70 -7.56 7.57
C SER A 156 -8.97 -7.61 6.06
N VAL A 157 -8.54 -8.67 5.39
CA VAL A 157 -8.66 -8.82 3.92
C VAL A 157 -10.11 -8.85 3.42
N ALA A 158 -11.06 -9.29 4.25
CA ALA A 158 -12.47 -9.34 3.88
C ALA A 158 -13.19 -7.98 3.90
N LYS A 159 -12.54 -6.92 4.41
CA LYS A 159 -13.08 -5.56 4.46
C LYS A 159 -12.85 -4.82 3.15
#